data_AF-A0A0C3P4Z9-F1
#
_entry.id   AF-A0A0C3P4Z9-F1
#
_cell.length_a   1.000
_cell.length_b   1.000
_cell.length_c   1.000
_cell.angle_alpha   90.00
_cell.angle_beta   90.00
_cell.angle_gamma   90.00
#
_symmetry.space_group_name_H-M   'P 1'
#
loop_
_entity.id
_entity.type
_entity.pdbx_description
1 polymer ?
#
loop_
_entity_poly.entity_id
_entity_poly.type
_entity_poly.pdbx_seq_one_letter_code
_entity_poly.pdbx_strand_id
1 'polypeptide(L)'
;MPKERRTRVTPHRLAKNPFAVPDASDEADASTSGHEILEAPARALSGLSKKEKQRCKHEAFIDKLVSSVSPYSKAQRRRFNKKMREQIGGGMADMGLALSALQEKDPSLESARGPETVAPSSMARQTATSRIGKGKGVPLTKAQRKRTLEIESLRHPLVLSDPRFADNPFETIRIHARNTLEKKST
;
A
#
# COMPACT_ATOMS: atom_id res chain seq x y z
N MET A 1 35.78 40.54 13.33
CA MET A 1 36.24 39.30 12.66
C MET A 1 35.07 38.33 12.54
N PRO A 2 34.61 37.97 11.33
CA PRO A 2 33.51 37.04 11.18
C PRO A 2 34.01 35.59 11.33
N LYS A 3 33.35 34.80 12.18
CA LYS A 3 33.66 33.37 12.37
C LYS A 3 32.96 32.54 11.30
N GLU A 4 33.75 31.79 10.55
CA GLU A 4 33.33 30.91 9.45
C GLU A 4 32.33 29.83 9.89
N ARG A 5 31.33 29.57 9.05
CA ARG A 5 30.34 28.50 9.25
C ARG A 5 30.87 27.18 8.68
N ARG A 6 31.13 26.21 9.56
CA ARG A 6 31.45 24.82 9.18
C ARG A 6 30.23 24.16 8.53
N THR A 7 30.31 23.84 7.24
CA THR A 7 29.30 23.05 6.53
C THR A 7 29.50 21.56 6.85
N ARG A 8 28.45 20.89 7.31
CA ARG A 8 28.45 19.42 7.46
C ARG A 8 28.19 18.79 6.10
N VAL A 9 29.18 18.14 5.53
CA VAL A 9 29.02 17.21 4.41
C VAL A 9 28.50 15.89 4.99
N THR A 10 27.23 15.58 4.76
CA THR A 10 26.68 14.24 4.97
C THR A 10 26.98 13.38 3.75
N PRO A 11 27.70 12.25 3.87
CA PRO A 11 27.82 11.31 2.77
C PRO A 11 26.47 10.57 2.60
N HIS A 12 25.82 10.77 1.46
CA HIS A 12 24.67 9.96 1.09
C HIS A 12 25.12 8.53 0.79
N ARG A 13 24.69 7.57 1.63
CA ARG A 13 24.88 6.14 1.41
C ARG A 13 23.92 5.70 0.30
N LEU A 14 24.44 5.42 -0.89
CA LEU A 14 23.69 4.80 -1.97
C LEU A 14 23.17 3.43 -1.50
N ALA A 15 21.85 3.27 -1.49
CA ALA A 15 21.21 2.00 -1.21
C ALA A 15 21.63 1.01 -2.30
N LYS A 16 22.13 -0.15 -1.86
CA LYS A 16 22.49 -1.27 -2.73
C LYS A 16 21.25 -1.69 -3.53
N ASN A 17 21.42 -1.80 -4.84
CA ASN A 17 20.39 -2.17 -5.80
C ASN A 17 19.64 -3.45 -5.39
N PRO A 18 18.30 -3.52 -5.50
CA PRO A 18 17.52 -4.74 -5.26
C PRO A 18 17.48 -5.68 -6.48
N PHE A 19 18.42 -5.60 -7.43
CA PHE A 19 18.50 -6.53 -8.57
C PHE A 19 19.23 -7.83 -8.20
N ALA A 20 18.93 -8.39 -7.04
CA ALA A 20 19.29 -9.78 -6.75
C ALA A 20 18.21 -10.67 -7.38
N VAL A 21 18.55 -11.23 -8.54
CA VAL A 21 17.80 -12.32 -9.17
C VAL A 21 17.83 -13.50 -8.20
N PRO A 22 16.68 -14.07 -7.77
CA PRO A 22 16.70 -15.35 -7.11
C PRO A 22 16.97 -16.44 -8.15
N ASP A 23 18.01 -17.24 -7.93
CA ASP A 23 18.21 -18.53 -8.60
C ASP A 23 17.03 -19.44 -8.19
N ALA A 24 15.99 -19.43 -9.01
CA ALA A 24 14.93 -20.43 -9.00
C ALA A 24 15.18 -21.36 -10.19
N SER A 25 15.71 -22.53 -9.87
CA SER A 25 15.72 -23.70 -10.73
C SER A 25 14.28 -24.14 -10.98
N ASP A 26 13.75 -23.80 -12.16
CA ASP A 26 12.58 -24.45 -12.74
C ASP A 26 12.93 -24.88 -14.15
N GLU A 27 12.81 -26.19 -14.38
CA GLU A 27 12.89 -26.79 -15.70
C GLU A 27 11.77 -26.24 -16.58
N ALA A 28 12.14 -25.49 -17.60
CA ALA A 28 11.28 -25.14 -18.71
C ALA A 28 12.12 -25.20 -19.99
N ASP A 29 11.64 -25.97 -20.95
CA ASP A 29 12.26 -26.29 -22.23
C ASP A 29 12.98 -25.08 -22.87
N ALA A 30 14.31 -25.16 -22.88
CA ALA A 30 15.19 -24.23 -23.55
C ALA A 30 15.15 -24.47 -25.07
N SER A 31 14.20 -23.86 -25.77
CA SER A 31 14.29 -23.72 -27.24
C SER A 31 13.65 -22.47 -27.83
N THR A 32 13.41 -21.43 -27.04
CA THR A 32 13.31 -20.07 -27.59
C THR A 32 14.27 -19.17 -26.85
N SER A 33 15.35 -18.84 -27.55
CA SER A 33 16.35 -17.89 -27.10
C SER A 33 15.66 -16.60 -26.66
N GLY A 34 15.96 -16.09 -25.46
CA GLY A 34 15.40 -14.81 -24.98
C GLY A 34 15.63 -13.63 -25.93
N HIS A 35 16.54 -13.78 -26.89
CA HIS A 35 16.73 -12.86 -28.01
C HIS A 35 15.54 -12.82 -28.98
N GLU A 36 14.82 -13.93 -29.23
CA GLU A 36 13.63 -13.96 -30.09
C GLU A 36 12.45 -13.20 -29.49
N ILE A 37 12.28 -13.26 -28.16
CA ILE A 37 11.18 -12.58 -27.46
C ILE A 37 11.39 -11.05 -27.49
N LEU A 38 12.63 -10.58 -27.46
CA LEU A 38 12.98 -9.16 -27.61
C LEU A 38 13.04 -8.70 -29.08
N GLU A 39 13.34 -9.60 -30.02
CA GLU A 39 13.34 -9.30 -31.46
C GLU A 39 11.94 -9.28 -32.08
N ALA A 40 10.97 -10.02 -31.55
CA ALA A 40 9.61 -10.07 -32.11
C ALA A 40 8.96 -8.69 -32.37
N PRO A 41 8.99 -7.70 -31.44
CA PRO A 41 8.47 -6.36 -31.73
C PRO A 41 9.38 -5.54 -32.65
N ALA A 42 10.68 -5.84 -32.71
CA ALA A 42 11.63 -5.12 -33.56
C ALA A 42 11.55 -5.57 -35.03
N ARG A 43 11.31 -6.87 -35.26
CA ARG A 43 11.15 -7.48 -36.59
C ARG A 43 9.85 -7.06 -37.29
N ALA A 44 8.77 -6.85 -36.54
CA ALA A 44 7.51 -6.30 -37.07
C ALA A 44 7.64 -4.87 -37.62
N LEU A 45 8.72 -4.15 -37.25
CA LEU A 45 8.99 -2.77 -37.65
C LEU A 45 10.15 -2.65 -38.66
N SER A 46 10.89 -3.73 -38.93
CA SER A 46 11.96 -3.76 -39.92
C SER A 46 11.36 -3.96 -41.32
N GLY A 47 11.07 -2.87 -42.01
CA GLY A 47 10.46 -2.85 -43.36
C GLY A 47 9.54 -1.65 -43.57
N LEU A 48 9.06 -1.04 -42.47
CA LEU A 48 8.16 0.10 -42.53
C LEU A 48 8.88 1.40 -42.83
N SER A 49 8.27 2.24 -43.66
CA SER A 49 8.77 3.59 -43.94
C SER A 49 8.79 4.43 -42.66
N LYS A 50 9.64 5.47 -42.63
CA LYS A 50 9.71 6.39 -41.46
C LYS A 50 8.33 6.97 -41.11
N LYS A 51 7.49 7.20 -42.13
CA LYS A 51 6.12 7.70 -42.00
C LYS A 51 5.19 6.67 -41.36
N GLU A 52 5.25 5.41 -41.78
CA GLU A 52 4.48 4.31 -41.15
C GLU A 52 4.89 4.10 -39.70
N LYS A 53 6.20 4.11 -39.41
CA LYS A 53 6.69 3.99 -38.02
C LYS A 53 6.16 5.12 -37.13
N GLN A 54 6.12 6.35 -37.65
CA GLN A 54 5.55 7.48 -36.92
C GLN A 54 4.05 7.32 -36.71
N ARG A 55 3.32 6.83 -37.72
CA ARG A 55 1.88 6.56 -37.63
C ARG A 55 1.58 5.47 -36.59
N CYS A 56 2.27 4.33 -36.63
CA CYS A 56 2.09 3.26 -35.65
C CYS A 56 2.42 3.73 -34.22
N LYS A 57 3.46 4.56 -34.05
CA LYS A 57 3.77 5.18 -32.74
C LYS A 57 2.65 6.10 -32.27
N HIS A 58 2.09 6.89 -33.18
CA HIS A 58 0.98 7.79 -32.87
C HIS A 58 -0.28 7.00 -32.49
N GLU A 59 -0.66 6.00 -33.28
CA GLU A 59 -1.82 5.14 -33.02
C GLU A 59 -1.67 4.40 -31.68
N ALA A 60 -0.51 3.76 -31.42
CA ALA A 60 -0.23 3.11 -30.14
C ALA A 60 -0.28 4.08 -28.94
N PHE A 61 0.10 5.33 -29.14
CA PHE A 61 -0.01 6.36 -28.11
C PHE A 61 -1.47 6.77 -27.85
N ILE A 62 -2.28 6.92 -28.90
CA ILE A 62 -3.72 7.19 -28.77
C ILE A 62 -4.42 6.02 -28.06
N ASP A 63 -4.13 4.77 -28.43
CA ASP A 63 -4.69 3.59 -27.77
C ASP A 63 -4.30 3.53 -26.28
N LYS A 64 -3.07 3.93 -25.94
CA LYS A 64 -2.64 4.04 -24.54
C LYS A 64 -3.41 5.13 -23.79
N LEU A 65 -3.68 6.28 -24.43
CA LEU A 65 -4.50 7.33 -23.83
C LEU A 65 -5.94 6.87 -23.64
N VAL A 66 -6.55 6.27 -24.67
CA VAL A 66 -7.93 5.75 -24.62
C VAL A 66 -8.07 4.66 -23.57
N SER A 67 -7.14 3.70 -23.50
CA SER A 67 -7.14 2.65 -22.47
C SER A 67 -6.88 3.17 -21.05
N SER A 68 -6.15 4.29 -20.92
CA SER A 68 -5.93 4.96 -19.63
C SER A 68 -7.16 5.73 -19.12
N VAL A 69 -7.98 6.22 -20.05
CA VAL A 69 -9.30 6.82 -19.77
C VAL A 69 -10.30 5.68 -19.56
N SER A 70 -10.17 4.99 -18.44
CA SER A 70 -11.25 4.10 -18.01
C SER A 70 -12.49 4.95 -17.75
N PRO A 71 -13.66 4.62 -18.33
CA PRO A 71 -14.91 5.37 -18.11
C PRO A 71 -15.37 5.33 -16.64
N TYR A 72 -14.71 4.50 -15.82
CA TYR A 72 -15.01 4.32 -14.42
C TYR A 72 -13.98 5.02 -13.54
N SER A 73 -14.49 5.71 -12.52
CA SER A 73 -13.65 6.34 -11.51
C SER A 73 -12.71 5.32 -10.83
N LYS A 74 -11.58 5.79 -10.30
CA LYS A 74 -10.58 4.94 -9.60
C LYS A 74 -11.21 4.10 -8.47
N ALA A 75 -12.23 4.64 -7.78
CA ALA A 75 -12.96 3.94 -6.73
C ALA A 75 -13.83 2.81 -7.31
N GLN A 76 -14.51 3.05 -8.43
CA GLN A 76 -15.33 2.05 -9.10
C GLN A 76 -14.49 0.92 -9.68
N ARG A 77 -13.31 1.22 -10.24
CA ARG A 77 -12.36 0.20 -10.71
C ARG A 77 -11.84 -0.69 -9.56
N ARG A 78 -11.57 -0.09 -8.39
CA ARG A 78 -11.20 -0.86 -7.19
C ARG A 78 -12.32 -1.78 -6.73
N ARG A 79 -13.58 -1.29 -6.73
CA ARG A 79 -14.75 -2.10 -6.38
C ARG A 79 -14.97 -3.24 -7.37
N PHE A 80 -14.84 -2.97 -8.68
CA PHE A 80 -14.95 -3.99 -9.72
C PHE A 80 -13.87 -5.06 -9.57
N ASN A 81 -12.61 -4.67 -9.41
CA ASN A 81 -11.52 -5.62 -9.20
C ASN A 81 -11.66 -6.40 -7.89
N LYS A 82 -12.22 -5.79 -6.84
CA LYS A 82 -12.53 -6.47 -5.59
C LYS A 82 -13.63 -7.52 -5.82
N LYS A 83 -14.73 -7.18 -6.48
CA LYS A 83 -15.80 -8.13 -6.85
C LYS A 83 -15.28 -9.26 -7.73
N MET A 84 -14.49 -8.97 -8.76
CA MET A 84 -13.89 -9.98 -9.64
C MET A 84 -12.98 -10.93 -8.86
N ARG A 85 -12.16 -10.40 -7.94
CA ARG A 85 -11.29 -11.23 -7.09
C ARG A 85 -12.08 -12.05 -6.07
N GLU A 86 -13.18 -11.51 -5.54
CA GLU A 86 -14.09 -12.25 -4.66
C GLU A 86 -14.82 -13.37 -5.43
N GLN A 87 -15.20 -13.12 -6.68
CA GLN A 87 -15.78 -14.14 -7.57
C GLN A 87 -14.75 -15.22 -7.95
N ILE A 88 -13.50 -14.86 -8.24
CA ILE A 88 -12.49 -15.85 -8.63
C ILE A 88 -11.92 -16.60 -7.41
N GLY A 89 -11.74 -15.90 -6.27
CA GLY A 89 -11.14 -16.47 -5.05
C GLY A 89 -12.13 -17.04 -4.05
N GLY A 90 -13.43 -16.80 -4.21
CA GLY A 90 -14.50 -17.30 -3.33
C GLY A 90 -15.81 -17.65 -4.03
N GLY A 91 -15.90 -17.51 -5.36
CA GLY A 91 -17.11 -17.75 -6.15
C GLY A 91 -17.20 -19.13 -6.80
N MET A 92 -16.50 -20.14 -6.26
CA MET A 92 -16.79 -21.55 -6.59
C MET A 92 -18.04 -22.06 -5.87
N ALA A 93 -18.72 -21.23 -5.06
CA ALA A 93 -19.97 -21.61 -4.38
C ALA A 93 -21.07 -22.06 -5.36
N ASP A 94 -21.15 -21.43 -6.55
CA ASP A 94 -22.11 -21.82 -7.59
C ASP A 94 -21.76 -23.18 -8.22
N MET A 95 -20.46 -23.51 -8.35
CA MET A 95 -20.02 -24.84 -8.75
C MET A 95 -20.24 -25.87 -7.65
N GLY A 96 -20.05 -25.50 -6.39
CA GLY A 96 -20.39 -26.32 -5.23
C GLY A 96 -21.88 -26.66 -5.20
N LEU A 97 -22.75 -25.68 -5.45
CA LEU A 97 -24.21 -25.88 -5.57
C LEU A 97 -24.56 -26.80 -6.76
N ALA A 98 -23.91 -26.63 -7.92
CA ALA A 98 -24.13 -27.50 -9.08
C ALA A 98 -23.65 -28.95 -8.82
N LEU A 99 -22.53 -29.12 -8.10
CA LEU A 99 -22.03 -30.43 -7.69
C LEU A 99 -22.92 -31.07 -6.63
N SER A 100 -23.41 -30.32 -5.65
CA SER A 100 -24.36 -30.82 -4.65
C SER A 100 -25.70 -31.23 -5.28
N ALA A 101 -26.18 -30.49 -6.29
CA ALA A 101 -27.38 -30.86 -7.04
C ALA A 101 -27.20 -32.13 -7.89
N LEU A 102 -25.96 -32.47 -8.28
CA LEU A 102 -25.62 -33.76 -8.91
C LEU A 102 -25.40 -34.87 -7.88
N GLN A 103 -24.99 -34.52 -6.66
CA GLN A 103 -24.66 -35.46 -5.57
C GLN A 103 -25.88 -35.98 -4.80
N GLU A 104 -27.06 -35.36 -4.94
CA GLU A 104 -28.32 -35.90 -4.40
C GLU A 104 -28.78 -37.23 -5.04
N LYS A 105 -27.98 -37.80 -5.96
CA LYS A 105 -28.29 -39.09 -6.59
C LYS A 105 -27.69 -40.33 -5.91
N ASP A 106 -26.91 -40.20 -4.84
CA ASP A 106 -26.39 -41.36 -4.09
C ASP A 106 -26.36 -41.10 -2.56
N PRO A 107 -27.09 -41.85 -1.72
CA PRO A 107 -27.04 -41.70 -0.28
C PRO A 107 -26.04 -42.68 0.34
N SER A 108 -24.87 -42.21 0.80
CA SER A 108 -24.15 -42.94 1.86
C SER A 108 -22.98 -42.15 2.46
N LEU A 109 -22.94 -42.18 3.80
CA LEU A 109 -21.77 -42.07 4.69
C LEU A 109 -21.35 -40.68 5.24
N GLU A 110 -21.82 -40.47 6.47
CA GLU A 110 -21.03 -40.20 7.69
C GLU A 110 -20.36 -38.83 7.92
N SER A 111 -21.07 -38.04 8.74
CA SER A 111 -20.64 -37.31 9.94
C SER A 111 -19.16 -37.46 10.40
N ALA A 112 -18.44 -36.33 10.45
CA ALA A 112 -17.43 -36.09 11.48
C ALA A 112 -17.35 -34.59 11.86
N ARG A 113 -17.71 -34.34 13.12
CA ARG A 113 -17.57 -33.08 13.87
C ARG A 113 -16.11 -32.78 14.18
N GLY A 114 -15.71 -31.51 14.08
CA GLY A 114 -14.53 -30.97 14.76
C GLY A 114 -14.52 -29.43 14.71
N PRO A 115 -14.67 -28.72 15.86
CA PRO A 115 -14.54 -27.27 15.90
C PRO A 115 -13.08 -26.89 16.18
N GLU A 116 -12.39 -26.30 15.20
CA GLU A 116 -11.09 -25.68 15.46
C GLU A 116 -11.26 -24.31 16.11
N THR A 117 -10.80 -24.23 17.36
CA THR A 117 -10.69 -23.01 18.17
C THR A 117 -9.63 -22.09 17.59
N VAL A 118 -10.07 -21.03 16.89
CA VAL A 118 -9.18 -19.96 16.44
C VAL A 118 -8.99 -18.97 17.60
N ALA A 119 -7.90 -19.13 18.35
CA ALA A 119 -7.46 -18.14 19.32
C ALA A 119 -6.92 -16.90 18.59
N PRO A 120 -7.44 -15.68 18.83
CA PRO A 120 -6.81 -14.47 18.30
C PRO A 120 -5.56 -14.16 19.13
N SER A 121 -4.40 -14.19 18.50
CA SER A 121 -3.16 -13.69 19.09
C SER A 121 -3.30 -12.19 19.37
N SER A 122 -3.46 -11.85 20.65
CA SER A 122 -3.39 -10.47 21.11
C SER A 122 -1.93 -10.02 21.04
N MET A 123 -1.55 -9.37 19.94
CA MET A 123 -0.31 -8.60 19.90
C MET A 123 -0.41 -7.47 20.91
N ALA A 124 0.21 -7.66 22.07
CA ALA A 124 0.42 -6.64 23.08
C ALA A 124 1.18 -5.47 22.44
N ARG A 125 0.45 -4.39 22.10
CA ARG A 125 1.06 -3.12 21.72
C ARG A 125 1.73 -2.56 22.98
N GLN A 126 3.04 -2.72 23.07
CA GLN A 126 3.86 -2.01 24.03
C GLN A 126 3.56 -0.51 23.91
N THR A 127 2.87 0.01 24.92
CA THR A 127 2.60 1.42 25.17
C THR A 127 3.90 2.07 25.60
N ALA A 128 4.80 2.30 24.66
CA ALA A 128 5.91 3.20 24.88
C ALA A 128 5.30 4.56 25.24
N THR A 129 5.41 4.92 26.52
CA THR A 129 4.96 6.21 27.06
C THR A 129 5.38 7.30 26.08
N SER A 130 4.39 7.95 25.49
CA SER A 130 4.51 8.96 24.43
C SER A 130 5.13 10.23 25.02
N ARG A 131 6.43 10.17 25.36
CA ARG A 131 7.20 11.34 25.74
C ARG A 131 7.37 12.21 24.50
N ILE A 132 7.02 13.48 24.66
CA ILE A 132 7.23 14.53 23.65
C ILE A 132 8.69 14.47 23.19
N GLY A 133 8.92 14.32 21.89
CA GLY A 133 10.26 14.24 21.29
C GLY A 133 10.80 12.84 21.03
N LYS A 134 10.11 11.75 21.45
CA LYS A 134 10.47 10.38 21.08
C LYS A 134 9.43 9.79 20.11
N GLY A 135 9.64 10.01 18.82
CA GLY A 135 8.81 9.40 17.76
C GLY A 135 9.33 8.01 17.38
N LYS A 136 8.41 7.06 17.11
CA LYS A 136 8.74 5.91 16.26
C LYS A 136 9.14 6.51 14.90
N GLY A 137 10.31 6.19 14.36
CA GLY A 137 10.85 6.77 13.11
C GLY A 137 10.02 6.53 11.84
N VAL A 138 8.76 6.07 11.99
CA VAL A 138 7.80 5.82 10.94
C VAL A 138 6.78 6.97 10.91
N PRO A 139 6.56 7.61 9.75
CA PRO A 139 5.61 8.70 9.64
C PRO A 139 4.16 8.23 9.84
N LEU A 140 3.33 9.11 10.41
CA LEU A 140 1.90 8.85 10.60
C LEU A 140 1.18 8.68 9.26
N THR A 141 0.23 7.73 9.22
CA THR A 141 -0.65 7.55 8.07
C THR A 141 -1.52 8.79 7.83
N LYS A 142 -2.07 8.97 6.61
CA LYS A 142 -2.91 10.14 6.28
C LYS A 142 -4.12 10.27 7.22
N ALA A 143 -4.78 9.16 7.53
CA ALA A 143 -5.93 9.14 8.42
C ALA A 143 -5.55 9.53 9.87
N GLN A 144 -4.41 9.02 10.36
CA GLN A 144 -3.89 9.39 11.67
C GLN A 144 -3.53 10.87 11.72
N ARG A 145 -2.87 11.41 10.68
CA ARG A 145 -2.54 12.84 10.58
C ARG A 145 -3.79 13.72 10.65
N LYS A 146 -4.85 13.36 9.93
CA LYS A 146 -6.12 14.10 9.97
C LYS A 146 -6.71 14.13 11.38
N ARG A 147 -6.80 12.95 12.03
CA ARG A 147 -7.29 12.85 13.42
C ARG A 147 -6.43 13.63 14.40
N THR A 148 -5.10 13.61 14.26
CA THR A 148 -4.22 14.40 15.11
C THR A 148 -4.42 15.89 14.91
N LEU A 149 -4.62 16.35 13.67
CA LEU A 149 -4.88 17.78 13.39
C LEU A 149 -6.22 18.24 13.96
N GLU A 150 -7.28 17.43 13.85
CA GLU A 150 -8.60 17.71 14.43
C GLU A 150 -8.53 17.85 15.96
N ILE A 151 -7.75 16.98 16.62
CA ILE A 151 -7.53 17.06 18.07
C ILE A 151 -6.73 18.32 18.44
N GLU A 152 -5.67 18.63 17.69
CA GLU A 152 -4.86 19.83 17.94
C GLU A 152 -5.65 21.12 17.68
N SER A 153 -6.55 21.15 16.69
CA SER A 153 -7.38 22.33 16.43
C SER A 153 -8.34 22.63 17.59
N LEU A 154 -8.85 21.60 18.26
CA LEU A 154 -9.68 21.76 19.45
C LEU A 154 -8.86 22.18 20.68
N ARG A 155 -7.62 21.69 20.79
CA ARG A 155 -6.72 21.99 21.92
C ARG A 155 -6.17 23.41 21.87
N HIS A 156 -5.83 23.91 20.69
CA HIS A 156 -5.18 25.21 20.51
C HIS A 156 -5.87 26.39 21.20
N PRO A 157 -7.19 26.61 21.05
CA PRO A 157 -7.86 27.71 21.75
C PRO A 157 -7.81 27.57 23.27
N LEU A 158 -7.85 26.34 23.80
CA LEU A 158 -7.77 26.08 25.24
C LEU A 158 -6.40 26.46 25.81
N VAL A 159 -5.33 26.23 25.04
CA VAL A 159 -3.97 26.64 25.42
C VAL A 159 -3.85 28.16 25.44
N LEU A 160 -4.46 28.85 24.47
CA LEU A 160 -4.42 30.32 24.39
C LEU A 160 -5.27 31.00 25.47
N SER A 161 -6.35 30.36 25.92
CA SER A 161 -7.20 30.88 27.00
C SER A 161 -6.61 30.70 28.40
N ASP A 162 -5.55 29.90 28.54
CA ASP A 162 -4.92 29.62 29.83
C ASP A 162 -4.07 30.84 30.26
N PRO A 163 -4.30 31.44 31.45
CA PRO A 163 -3.54 32.62 31.89
C PRO A 163 -2.04 32.33 32.00
N ARG A 164 -1.64 31.08 32.28
CA ARG A 164 -0.22 30.67 32.38
C ARG A 164 0.51 30.72 31.04
N PHE A 165 -0.23 30.81 29.93
CA PHE A 165 0.35 30.93 28.61
C PHE A 165 1.10 32.26 28.42
N ALA A 166 0.62 33.34 29.07
CA ALA A 166 1.27 34.65 29.02
C ALA A 166 2.64 34.63 29.73
N ASP A 167 2.73 33.93 30.87
CA ASP A 167 3.95 33.83 31.67
C ASP A 167 4.98 32.88 31.04
N ASN A 168 4.54 31.66 30.67
CA ASN A 168 5.41 30.67 30.05
C ASN A 168 4.66 29.85 28.98
N PRO A 169 4.70 30.27 27.71
CA PRO A 169 3.95 29.61 26.64
C PRO A 169 4.47 28.20 26.36
N PHE A 170 5.79 27.99 26.42
CA PHE A 170 6.39 26.69 26.11
C PHE A 170 6.09 25.64 27.17
N GLU A 171 6.11 26.02 28.45
CA GLU A 171 5.73 25.11 29.54
C GLU A 171 4.25 24.77 29.50
N THR A 172 3.39 25.77 29.28
CA THR A 172 1.95 25.57 29.12
C THR A 172 1.63 24.64 27.95
N ILE A 173 2.23 24.86 26.78
CA ILE A 173 2.08 23.97 25.61
C ILE A 173 2.53 22.54 25.96
N ARG A 174 3.65 22.36 26.67
CA ARG A 174 4.17 21.04 27.08
C ARG A 174 3.21 20.32 28.03
N ILE A 175 2.63 21.02 29.01
CA ILE A 175 1.67 20.45 29.97
C ILE A 175 0.41 19.99 29.23
N HIS A 176 -0.19 20.85 28.41
CA HIS A 176 -1.37 20.51 27.61
C HIS A 176 -1.11 19.35 26.65
N ALA A 177 0.09 19.27 26.06
CA ALA A 177 0.49 18.17 25.20
C ALA A 177 0.64 16.84 25.99
N ARG A 178 1.27 16.85 27.17
CA ARG A 178 1.39 15.65 28.03
C ARG A 178 0.03 15.09 28.42
N ASN A 179 -0.89 15.93 28.88
CA ASN A 179 -2.25 15.54 29.26
C ASN A 179 -3.03 14.93 28.09
N THR A 180 -2.76 15.36 26.85
CA THR A 180 -3.40 14.84 25.64
C THR A 180 -2.79 13.50 25.20
N LEU A 181 -1.53 13.24 25.53
CA LEU A 181 -0.82 12.01 25.15
C LEU A 181 -1.13 10.85 26.11
N GLU A 182 -1.32 11.11 27.40
CA GLU A 182 -1.69 10.12 28.42
C GLU A 182 -3.09 9.54 28.18
N LYS A 183 -4.05 10.37 27.74
CA LYS A 183 -5.41 9.94 27.37
C LYS A 183 -5.48 9.06 26.11
N LYS A 184 -4.40 8.99 25.33
CA LYS A 184 -4.33 8.16 24.12
C LYS A 184 -3.74 6.76 24.37
N SER A 185 -3.14 6.53 25.55
CA SER A 185 -2.50 5.25 25.90
C SER A 185 -3.39 4.26 26.66
N THR A 186 -4.54 4.72 27.16
CA THR A 186 -5.61 3.90 27.74
C THR A 186 -6.65 3.59 26.68
#